data_AF-A0ABD3N1Y3-F1
#
_entry.id   AF-A0ABD3N1Y3-F1
#
_cell.length_a   1.000
_cell.length_b   1.000
_cell.length_c   1.000
_cell.angle_alpha   90.00
_cell.angle_beta   90.00
_cell.angle_gamma   90.00
#
_symmetry.space_group_name_H-M   'P 1'
#
loop_
_entity.id
_entity.type
_entity.pdbx_description
1 polymer ?
#
loop_
_entity_poly.entity_id
_entity_poly.type
_entity_poly.pdbx_seq_one_letter_code
_entity_poly.pdbx_strand_id
1 'polypeptide(L)'
;MLLYCILILLTTQSHCYGPPFRRDLQSTHQATMPTKQHYSQGLETYRVPMSLYATNRVKVITSLLSKLTTSSISQGIVLLEGGKQETRQDTDHEPVFRQESYFHYLFGTNLPDCYGALSFVRGEHKSVLFVPTWGEEVATVCGESPDFEELAEELGVDLVLGVDSLSGWVADELGRLQSEKGVNGSVNGHSSNDGPKLFVLKGLNTDSGNYAKPAYYQGIEELENMKDEDTLFNCIAECRVHKSQAEIDLMRYTNFISSQAHVDVMRKTQPGMMEYQLGSLFMHHTYYNGGCRFMSYTCICACGPNAKILHYGHAGRPNSRLLLQNDMALLDMGAEYHCYASDITCSFPVSGSFTPDQLAIYTSVLNAQVRVIEQLKPGVSWIDMHRDAEREVLKGLIGCGVLLGGDDVDSTIECMLEADLGAIFMPHGLGHLIGIDTHDVGGYLEGNPPRSTRPGLKKLRTARVMEEGMVITVEPGCYFINRLLDGALQNEKQKYFFNEERLRDFRGFGGVRLEDNVVITAAGCENLSQCPRAPQEVLDVMAGKEWPPNNDILPGLKRVWATCKGGAMEALDLMQKA
;
A
#
# COMPACT_ATOMS: atom_id res chain seq x y z
N MET A 1 7.52 8.72 77.52
CA MET A 1 8.08 8.45 76.18
C MET A 1 6.98 7.78 75.37
N LEU A 2 6.09 8.60 74.81
CA LEU A 2 6.12 9.06 73.41
C LEU A 2 5.70 7.94 72.46
N LEU A 3 4.59 8.00 71.74
CA LEU A 3 3.36 8.81 71.82
C LEU A 3 2.39 8.15 70.80
N TYR A 4 1.13 7.91 71.20
CA TYR A 4 -0.15 8.23 70.53
C TYR A 4 -0.32 7.96 69.00
N CYS A 5 -1.45 7.53 68.43
CA CYS A 5 -2.85 7.24 68.82
C CYS A 5 -3.52 6.63 67.56
N ILE A 6 -4.21 5.48 67.59
CA ILE A 6 -5.66 5.28 67.84
C ILE A 6 -6.59 6.34 67.21
N LEU A 7 -7.42 5.94 66.24
CA LEU A 7 -8.90 6.01 66.27
C LEU A 7 -9.45 5.19 65.05
N ILE A 8 -10.22 4.09 65.17
CA ILE A 8 -11.60 3.88 65.71
C ILE A 8 -12.65 3.96 64.59
N LEU A 9 -13.20 2.79 64.18
CA LEU A 9 -14.56 2.26 64.43
C LEU A 9 -15.45 2.49 63.18
N LEU A 10 -16.45 1.70 62.78
CA LEU A 10 -17.05 0.43 63.21
C LEU A 10 -18.11 0.10 62.13
N THR A 11 -18.26 -1.19 61.80
CA THR A 11 -19.51 -1.95 61.55
C THR A 11 -20.69 -1.26 60.82
N THR A 12 -21.33 -1.87 59.81
CA THR A 12 -22.19 -3.05 59.97
C THR A 12 -22.75 -3.53 58.62
N GLN A 13 -22.92 -4.86 58.53
CA GLN A 13 -24.03 -5.60 57.90
C GLN A 13 -24.22 -5.70 56.38
N SER A 14 -24.13 -6.98 55.96
CA SER A 14 -25.09 -7.74 55.15
C SER A 14 -25.30 -7.32 53.70
N HIS A 15 -25.11 -8.23 52.74
CA HIS A 15 -26.03 -8.44 51.60
C HIS A 15 -25.84 -9.85 51.00
N CYS A 16 -26.90 -10.65 51.15
CA CYS A 16 -27.52 -11.63 50.25
C CYS A 16 -26.67 -12.62 49.43
N TYR A 17 -26.86 -13.91 49.76
CA TYR A 17 -26.63 -15.08 48.91
C TYR A 17 -27.47 -15.02 47.62
N GLY A 18 -26.83 -15.19 46.46
CA GLY A 18 -27.47 -15.49 45.17
C GLY A 18 -27.49 -17.00 44.86
N PRO A 19 -28.49 -17.52 44.12
CA PRO A 19 -28.65 -18.95 43.86
C PRO A 19 -27.77 -19.45 42.70
N PRO A 20 -27.56 -20.78 42.57
CA PRO A 20 -26.70 -21.36 41.54
C PRO A 20 -27.36 -21.28 40.16
N PHE A 21 -26.58 -20.85 39.16
CA PHE A 21 -27.00 -20.79 37.76
C PHE A 21 -27.38 -22.19 37.27
N ARG A 22 -28.67 -22.36 36.95
CA ARG A 22 -29.19 -23.50 36.18
C ARG A 22 -28.66 -23.44 34.75
N ARG A 23 -28.24 -24.60 34.22
CA ARG A 23 -28.08 -24.83 32.79
C ARG A 23 -29.48 -24.93 32.16
N ASP A 24 -29.94 -23.86 31.55
CA ASP A 24 -31.02 -23.94 30.56
C ASP A 24 -30.40 -24.09 29.18
N LEU A 25 -30.36 -25.34 28.70
CA LEU A 25 -30.25 -25.68 27.29
C LEU A 25 -31.56 -25.26 26.63
N GLN A 26 -31.63 -24.04 26.12
CA GLN A 26 -32.65 -23.64 25.17
C GLN A 26 -32.00 -23.43 23.81
N SER A 27 -32.37 -24.33 22.90
CA SER A 27 -32.17 -24.25 21.48
C SER A 27 -32.78 -22.96 20.93
N THR A 28 -31.93 -21.99 20.61
CA THR A 28 -32.27 -20.98 19.61
C THR A 28 -31.54 -21.35 18.34
N HIS A 29 -32.30 -21.67 17.31
CA HIS A 29 -31.85 -21.80 15.94
C HIS A 29 -30.74 -20.79 15.65
N GLN A 30 -29.51 -21.29 15.51
CA GLN A 30 -28.45 -20.55 14.83
C GLN A 30 -29.00 -20.26 13.43
N ALA A 31 -29.29 -18.99 13.18
CA ALA A 31 -29.29 -18.48 11.83
C ALA A 31 -27.95 -18.94 11.22
N THR A 32 -28.04 -19.70 10.14
CA THR A 32 -26.91 -20.14 9.31
C THR A 32 -25.94 -18.98 9.13
N MET A 33 -24.74 -19.10 9.74
CA MET A 33 -23.65 -18.17 9.48
C MET A 33 -23.36 -18.18 7.98
N PRO A 34 -23.22 -17.03 7.31
CA PRO A 34 -22.89 -17.00 5.90
C PRO A 34 -21.51 -17.66 5.69
N THR A 35 -21.50 -18.69 4.86
CA THR A 35 -20.40 -19.28 4.05
C THR A 35 -18.96 -18.80 4.32
N LYS A 36 -18.05 -19.76 4.56
CA LYS A 36 -16.60 -19.68 4.83
C LYS A 36 -15.72 -18.84 3.87
N GLN A 37 -16.26 -18.12 2.91
CA GLN A 37 -15.47 -17.53 1.80
C GLN A 37 -14.95 -16.11 2.08
N HIS A 38 -14.35 -15.89 3.25
CA HIS A 38 -13.64 -14.64 3.54
C HIS A 38 -12.39 -14.86 4.37
N TYR A 39 -11.35 -14.08 4.10
CA TYR A 39 -10.20 -13.98 4.97
C TYR A 39 -10.46 -12.97 6.09
N SER A 40 -10.13 -13.33 7.33
CA SER A 40 -10.18 -12.44 8.50
C SER A 40 -9.22 -12.93 9.59
N GLN A 41 -8.66 -12.01 10.36
CA GLN A 41 -7.92 -12.30 11.60
C GLN A 41 -8.83 -12.30 12.84
N GLY A 42 -10.15 -12.35 12.65
CA GLY A 42 -11.16 -12.37 13.70
C GLY A 42 -11.47 -10.98 14.30
N LEU A 43 -12.19 -10.97 15.43
CA LEU A 43 -12.62 -9.76 16.13
C LEU A 43 -13.26 -8.71 15.18
N GLU A 44 -12.74 -7.48 15.20
CA GLU A 44 -13.20 -6.36 14.37
C GLU A 44 -12.41 -6.20 13.07
N THR A 45 -11.52 -7.15 12.73
CA THR A 45 -10.73 -7.06 11.50
C THR A 45 -11.60 -7.24 10.26
N TYR A 46 -11.30 -6.48 9.21
CA TYR A 46 -12.08 -6.53 7.97
C TYR A 46 -12.11 -7.94 7.36
N ARG A 47 -13.30 -8.36 6.92
CA ARG A 47 -13.54 -9.64 6.25
C ARG A 47 -13.36 -9.46 4.76
N VAL A 48 -12.22 -9.90 4.25
CA VAL A 48 -11.91 -9.81 2.81
C VAL A 48 -12.69 -10.90 2.08
N PRO A 49 -13.61 -10.55 1.16
CA PRO A 49 -14.36 -11.57 0.43
C PRO A 49 -13.44 -12.29 -0.56
N MET A 50 -13.39 -13.62 -0.54
CA MET A 50 -12.53 -14.39 -1.45
C MET A 50 -12.97 -14.31 -2.91
N SER A 51 -14.21 -13.86 -3.17
CA SER A 51 -14.69 -13.48 -4.50
C SER A 51 -13.90 -12.34 -5.15
N LEU A 52 -13.13 -11.55 -4.37
CA LEU A 52 -12.16 -10.58 -4.86
C LEU A 52 -11.18 -11.26 -5.82
N TYR A 53 -10.56 -12.35 -5.39
CA TYR A 53 -9.55 -13.07 -6.17
C TYR A 53 -10.17 -13.77 -7.39
N ALA A 54 -11.38 -14.31 -7.27
CA ALA A 54 -12.13 -14.84 -8.41
C ALA A 54 -12.38 -13.75 -9.48
N THR A 55 -12.75 -12.54 -9.06
CA THR A 55 -12.93 -11.39 -9.95
C THR A 55 -11.62 -11.03 -10.66
N ASN A 56 -10.49 -11.05 -9.95
CA ASN A 56 -9.17 -10.78 -10.53
C ASN A 56 -8.77 -11.81 -11.59
N ARG A 57 -9.03 -13.11 -11.35
CA ARG A 57 -8.79 -14.16 -12.35
C ARG A 57 -9.58 -13.92 -13.63
N VAL A 58 -10.88 -13.62 -13.52
CA VAL A 58 -11.73 -13.28 -14.67
C VAL A 58 -11.20 -12.06 -15.41
N LYS A 59 -10.79 -11.02 -14.66
CA LYS A 59 -10.26 -9.78 -15.21
C LYS A 59 -8.99 -10.02 -16.03
N VAL A 60 -8.05 -10.81 -15.51
CA VAL A 60 -6.80 -11.14 -16.21
C VAL A 60 -7.04 -11.97 -17.45
N ILE A 61 -7.90 -13.00 -17.38
CA ILE A 61 -8.26 -13.81 -18.55
C ILE A 61 -8.93 -12.95 -19.62
N THR A 62 -9.83 -12.05 -19.23
CA THR A 62 -10.49 -11.12 -20.15
C THR A 62 -9.47 -10.20 -20.83
N SER A 63 -8.55 -9.62 -20.06
CA SER A 63 -7.45 -8.80 -20.58
C SER A 63 -6.58 -9.58 -21.57
N LEU A 64 -6.19 -10.80 -21.20
CA LEU A 64 -5.37 -11.68 -22.04
C LEU A 64 -6.07 -12.00 -23.36
N LEU A 65 -7.33 -12.46 -23.30
CA LEU A 65 -8.14 -12.74 -24.49
C LEU A 65 -8.32 -11.50 -25.37
N SER A 66 -8.43 -10.29 -24.78
CA SER A 66 -8.54 -9.04 -25.54
C SER A 66 -7.25 -8.72 -26.33
N LYS A 67 -6.08 -8.94 -25.74
CA LYS A 67 -4.77 -8.73 -26.40
C LYS A 67 -4.50 -9.77 -27.47
N LEU A 68 -5.01 -10.98 -27.27
CA LEU A 68 -4.96 -12.08 -28.22
C LEU A 68 -6.03 -11.98 -29.32
N THR A 69 -6.87 -10.94 -29.39
CA THR A 69 -7.90 -10.84 -30.45
C THR A 69 -7.33 -10.77 -31.87
N THR A 70 -6.07 -10.36 -32.03
CA THR A 70 -5.35 -10.37 -33.30
C THR A 70 -4.65 -11.70 -33.58
N SER A 71 -4.52 -12.57 -32.58
CA SER A 71 -4.07 -13.94 -32.72
C SER A 71 -5.28 -14.89 -32.76
N SER A 72 -5.15 -16.03 -33.41
CA SER A 72 -6.18 -17.09 -33.42
C SER A 72 -6.19 -17.90 -32.11
N ILE A 73 -5.48 -17.43 -31.08
CA ILE A 73 -5.39 -18.07 -29.76
C ILE A 73 -6.65 -17.70 -28.98
N SER A 74 -7.40 -18.74 -28.59
CA SER A 74 -8.64 -18.61 -27.82
C SER A 74 -8.65 -19.45 -26.55
N GLN A 75 -7.53 -20.10 -26.25
CA GLN A 75 -7.38 -21.04 -25.16
C GLN A 75 -5.92 -21.13 -24.71
N GLY A 76 -5.70 -21.52 -23.46
CA GLY A 76 -4.37 -21.71 -22.90
C GLY A 76 -4.39 -21.91 -21.40
N ILE A 77 -3.19 -21.91 -20.83
CA ILE A 77 -2.98 -22.03 -19.38
C ILE A 77 -2.13 -20.83 -18.95
N VAL A 78 -2.60 -20.05 -17.98
CA VAL A 78 -1.74 -19.15 -17.21
C VAL A 78 -1.14 -19.96 -16.07
N LEU A 79 0.18 -19.95 -15.92
CA LEU A 79 0.88 -20.64 -14.84
C LEU A 79 1.74 -19.67 -14.03
N LEU A 80 1.49 -19.60 -12.72
CA LEU A 80 2.27 -18.84 -11.76
C LEU A 80 2.89 -19.77 -10.71
N GLU A 81 4.08 -19.39 -10.25
CA GLU A 81 4.75 -19.99 -9.11
C GLU A 81 4.63 -19.02 -7.93
N GLY A 82 4.17 -19.52 -6.79
CA GLY A 82 4.07 -18.75 -5.55
C GLY A 82 5.43 -18.49 -4.92
N GLY A 83 5.45 -17.64 -3.91
CA GLY A 83 6.61 -17.39 -3.07
C GLY A 83 7.03 -18.68 -2.34
N LYS A 84 8.34 -18.83 -2.17
CA LYS A 84 8.94 -19.96 -1.45
C LYS A 84 9.23 -19.59 0.00
N GLN A 85 9.12 -20.55 0.91
CA GLN A 85 9.66 -20.37 2.25
C GLN A 85 11.19 -20.35 2.14
N GLU A 86 11.79 -19.23 2.49
CA GLU A 86 13.25 -19.08 2.53
C GLU A 86 13.76 -19.23 3.96
N THR A 87 15.04 -19.52 4.10
CA THR A 87 15.74 -19.41 5.37
C THR A 87 16.68 -18.23 5.36
N ARG A 88 17.06 -17.78 6.55
CA ARG A 88 18.11 -16.78 6.72
C ARG A 88 19.45 -17.41 6.36
N GLN A 89 19.80 -17.29 5.07
CA GLN A 89 21.07 -17.72 4.50
C GLN A 89 21.27 -19.23 4.71
N ASP A 90 22.28 -19.65 5.45
CA ASP A 90 22.63 -21.05 5.71
C ASP A 90 22.08 -21.59 7.04
N THR A 91 21.19 -20.84 7.70
CA THR A 91 20.55 -21.23 8.97
C THR A 91 19.20 -21.91 8.74
N ASP A 92 18.62 -22.45 9.81
CA ASP A 92 17.25 -22.99 9.89
C ASP A 92 16.20 -21.93 10.26
N HIS A 93 16.60 -20.67 10.41
CA HIS A 93 15.68 -19.60 10.76
C HIS A 93 14.85 -19.18 9.54
N GLU A 94 13.56 -19.48 9.57
CA GLU A 94 12.58 -19.04 8.58
C GLU A 94 12.06 -17.63 8.91
N PRO A 95 12.29 -16.62 8.05
CA PRO A 95 11.57 -15.36 8.13
C PRO A 95 10.08 -15.61 7.93
N VAL A 96 9.25 -14.74 8.50
CA VAL A 96 7.80 -14.81 8.30
C VAL A 96 7.48 -14.66 6.82
N PHE A 97 6.81 -15.66 6.24
CA PHE A 97 6.45 -15.70 4.84
C PHE A 97 5.40 -14.64 4.45
N ARG A 98 5.66 -13.93 3.35
CA ARG A 98 4.73 -13.03 2.66
C ARG A 98 4.70 -13.47 1.18
N GLN A 99 3.50 -13.67 0.65
CA GLN A 99 3.28 -14.19 -0.69
C GLN A 99 3.85 -13.29 -1.81
N GLU A 100 4.18 -13.87 -2.96
CA GLU A 100 4.49 -13.12 -4.18
C GLU A 100 3.24 -12.37 -4.69
N SER A 101 3.40 -11.10 -5.08
CA SER A 101 2.28 -10.18 -5.29
C SER A 101 1.36 -10.55 -6.45
N TYR A 102 1.89 -11.05 -7.57
CA TYR A 102 1.07 -11.48 -8.70
C TYR A 102 0.32 -12.79 -8.42
N PHE A 103 0.95 -13.71 -7.70
CA PHE A 103 0.33 -14.93 -7.22
C PHE A 103 -0.80 -14.62 -6.24
N HIS A 104 -0.52 -13.76 -5.24
CA HIS A 104 -1.52 -13.31 -4.29
C HIS A 104 -2.71 -12.64 -4.98
N TYR A 105 -2.47 -11.79 -5.98
CA TYR A 105 -3.52 -11.11 -6.75
C TYR A 105 -4.56 -12.08 -7.36
N LEU A 106 -4.16 -13.30 -7.73
CA LEU A 106 -5.04 -14.29 -8.34
C LEU A 106 -5.61 -15.35 -7.38
N PHE A 107 -4.89 -15.67 -6.31
CA PHE A 107 -5.21 -16.82 -5.46
C PHE A 107 -5.45 -16.49 -3.97
N GLY A 108 -4.99 -15.34 -3.47
CA GLY A 108 -5.29 -14.89 -2.11
C GLY A 108 -4.79 -15.79 -0.98
N THR A 109 -3.92 -16.78 -1.25
CA THR A 109 -3.43 -17.71 -0.23
C THR A 109 -2.11 -17.25 0.40
N ASN A 110 -1.96 -17.54 1.70
CA ASN A 110 -0.74 -17.32 2.47
C ASN A 110 0.15 -18.57 2.55
N LEU A 111 -0.20 -19.66 1.84
CA LEU A 111 0.63 -20.86 1.80
C LEU A 111 1.87 -20.64 0.93
N PRO A 112 3.08 -21.02 1.41
CA PRO A 112 4.29 -20.98 0.61
C PRO A 112 4.36 -22.18 -0.35
N ASP A 113 5.32 -22.13 -1.28
CA ASP A 113 5.73 -23.25 -2.13
C ASP A 113 4.59 -23.81 -3.00
N CYS A 114 3.62 -22.95 -3.34
CA CYS A 114 2.46 -23.30 -4.15
C CYS A 114 2.68 -22.96 -5.64
N TYR A 115 1.89 -23.58 -6.52
CA TYR A 115 1.70 -23.14 -7.90
C TYR A 115 0.23 -22.88 -8.17
N GLY A 116 -0.07 -22.07 -9.18
CA GLY A 116 -1.42 -21.66 -9.49
C GLY A 116 -1.60 -21.62 -11.00
N ALA A 117 -2.63 -22.31 -11.49
CA ALA A 117 -2.94 -22.38 -12.91
C ALA A 117 -4.35 -21.86 -13.20
N LEU A 118 -4.48 -21.09 -14.28
CA LEU A 118 -5.78 -20.76 -14.89
C LEU A 118 -5.83 -21.40 -16.28
N SER A 119 -6.58 -22.49 -16.41
CA SER A 119 -6.93 -23.01 -17.74
C SER A 119 -8.13 -22.23 -18.27
N PHE A 120 -8.10 -21.84 -19.54
CA PHE A 120 -9.19 -21.09 -20.14
C PHE A 120 -9.44 -21.49 -21.58
N VAL A 121 -10.71 -21.41 -21.96
CA VAL A 121 -11.23 -21.38 -23.34
C VAL A 121 -12.15 -20.16 -23.41
N ARG A 122 -12.27 -19.49 -24.55
CA ARG A 122 -13.12 -18.27 -24.64
C ARG A 122 -14.53 -18.50 -24.04
N GLY A 123 -14.81 -17.82 -22.92
CA GLY A 123 -16.08 -17.90 -22.19
C GLY A 123 -16.09 -18.85 -20.99
N GLU A 124 -15.05 -19.67 -20.80
CA GLU A 124 -14.93 -20.65 -19.72
C GLU A 124 -13.52 -20.64 -19.12
N HIS A 125 -13.41 -20.76 -17.81
CA HIS A 125 -12.11 -20.87 -17.15
C HIS A 125 -12.19 -21.74 -15.91
N LYS A 126 -11.05 -22.32 -15.56
CA LYS A 126 -10.86 -23.16 -14.39
C LYS A 126 -9.57 -22.74 -13.67
N SER A 127 -9.69 -22.49 -12.39
CA SER A 127 -8.61 -22.15 -11.47
C SER A 127 -8.19 -23.38 -10.67
N VAL A 128 -6.89 -23.66 -10.67
CA VAL A 128 -6.30 -24.79 -9.95
C VAL A 128 -5.15 -24.29 -9.09
N LEU A 129 -5.17 -24.64 -7.80
CA LEU A 129 -4.08 -24.38 -6.87
C LEU A 129 -3.33 -25.69 -6.60
N PHE A 130 -2.01 -25.65 -6.64
CA PHE A 130 -1.14 -26.77 -6.30
C PHE A 130 -0.44 -26.46 -4.98
N VAL A 131 -0.65 -27.29 -3.96
CA VAL A 131 -0.13 -27.08 -2.60
C VAL A 131 0.84 -28.21 -2.22
N PRO A 132 1.89 -27.93 -1.43
CA PRO A 132 2.78 -28.97 -0.94
C PRO A 132 2.03 -29.90 0.02
N THR A 133 2.28 -31.20 -0.09
CA THR A 133 1.85 -32.20 0.91
C THR A 133 2.97 -32.47 1.89
N TRP A 134 2.63 -32.60 3.16
CA TRP A 134 3.59 -32.71 4.26
C TRP A 134 3.60 -34.11 4.82
N GLY A 135 4.81 -34.66 4.99
CA GLY A 135 5.01 -35.93 5.68
C GLY A 135 4.83 -35.80 7.20
N GLU A 136 4.92 -36.93 7.90
CA GLU A 136 4.71 -37.04 9.35
C GLU A 136 5.55 -36.05 10.18
N GLU A 137 6.80 -35.80 9.78
CA GLU A 137 7.70 -34.90 10.50
C GLU A 137 7.19 -33.44 10.49
N VAL A 138 6.83 -32.92 9.32
CA VAL A 138 6.29 -31.56 9.18
C VAL A 138 4.92 -31.48 9.84
N ALA A 139 4.06 -32.51 9.69
CA ALA A 139 2.76 -32.55 10.35
C ALA A 139 2.86 -32.44 11.88
N THR A 140 3.88 -33.07 12.46
CA THR A 140 4.14 -33.05 13.91
C THR A 140 4.57 -31.67 14.42
N VAL A 141 5.32 -30.90 13.62
CA VAL A 141 5.92 -29.63 14.05
C VAL A 141 5.09 -28.41 13.62
N CYS A 142 4.58 -28.44 12.39
CA CYS A 142 3.94 -27.29 11.72
C CYS A 142 2.43 -27.46 11.52
N GLY A 143 1.90 -28.67 11.75
CA GLY A 143 0.49 -29.00 11.53
C GLY A 143 0.24 -29.78 10.24
N GLU A 144 -0.92 -30.43 10.18
CA GLU A 144 -1.33 -31.30 9.07
C GLU A 144 -1.45 -30.56 7.73
N SER A 145 -1.30 -31.28 6.62
CA SER A 145 -1.59 -30.74 5.30
C SER A 145 -3.04 -30.24 5.23
N PRO A 146 -3.28 -29.15 4.49
CA PRO A 146 -4.64 -28.64 4.32
C PRO A 146 -5.52 -29.70 3.66
N ASP A 147 -6.78 -29.79 4.07
CA ASP A 147 -7.79 -30.53 3.33
C ASP A 147 -8.05 -29.79 2.00
N PHE A 148 -7.92 -30.51 0.88
CA PHE A 148 -7.95 -29.89 -0.44
C PHE A 148 -9.35 -29.42 -0.83
N GLU A 149 -10.41 -30.11 -0.39
CA GLU A 149 -11.79 -29.72 -0.69
C GLU A 149 -12.17 -28.49 0.14
N GLU A 150 -11.83 -28.49 1.43
CA GLU A 150 -12.03 -27.33 2.32
C GLU A 150 -11.24 -26.11 1.84
N LEU A 151 -9.96 -26.27 1.48
CA LEU A 151 -9.14 -25.17 0.98
C LEU A 151 -9.66 -24.62 -0.35
N ALA A 152 -10.17 -25.48 -1.24
CA ALA A 152 -10.80 -25.06 -2.48
C ALA A 152 -12.04 -24.20 -2.21
N GLU A 153 -12.89 -24.62 -1.28
CA GLU A 153 -14.09 -23.87 -0.87
C GLU A 153 -13.72 -22.54 -0.23
N GLU A 154 -12.74 -22.52 0.69
CA GLU A 154 -12.30 -21.33 1.42
C GLU A 154 -11.71 -20.27 0.47
N LEU A 155 -10.79 -20.65 -0.41
CA LEU A 155 -10.15 -19.73 -1.35
C LEU A 155 -11.02 -19.41 -2.56
N GLY A 156 -12.12 -20.14 -2.74
CA GLY A 156 -13.01 -20.05 -3.90
C GLY A 156 -12.29 -20.37 -5.21
N VAL A 157 -11.43 -21.40 -5.22
CA VAL A 157 -10.80 -21.96 -6.43
C VAL A 157 -11.51 -23.23 -6.87
N ASP A 158 -11.42 -23.60 -8.15
CA ASP A 158 -12.18 -24.74 -8.68
C ASP A 158 -11.59 -26.10 -8.28
N LEU A 159 -10.28 -26.16 -8.03
CA LEU A 159 -9.59 -27.38 -7.66
C LEU A 159 -8.30 -27.09 -6.87
N VAL A 160 -8.03 -27.90 -5.86
CA VAL A 160 -6.73 -27.96 -5.18
C VAL A 160 -6.11 -29.34 -5.42
N LEU A 161 -4.83 -29.37 -5.79
CA LEU A 161 -4.04 -30.59 -6.02
C LEU A 161 -2.71 -30.53 -5.27
N GLY A 162 -2.05 -31.69 -5.12
CA GLY A 162 -0.67 -31.73 -4.63
C GLY A 162 0.32 -31.22 -5.69
N VAL A 163 1.38 -30.52 -5.28
CA VAL A 163 2.45 -30.03 -6.18
C VAL A 163 3.07 -31.15 -7.03
N ASP A 164 3.14 -32.37 -6.50
CA ASP A 164 3.64 -33.55 -7.24
C ASP A 164 2.82 -33.87 -8.51
N SER A 165 1.57 -33.41 -8.59
CA SER A 165 0.69 -33.59 -9.75
C SER A 165 0.80 -32.46 -10.79
N LEU A 166 1.57 -31.41 -10.52
CA LEU A 166 1.63 -30.21 -11.36
C LEU A 166 2.04 -30.51 -12.81
N SER A 167 3.15 -31.21 -13.00
CA SER A 167 3.71 -31.46 -14.35
C SER A 167 2.77 -32.31 -15.20
N GLY A 168 2.20 -33.37 -14.61
CA GLY A 168 1.21 -34.23 -15.24
C GLY A 168 -0.06 -33.46 -15.60
N TRP A 169 -0.58 -32.65 -14.67
CA TRP A 169 -1.79 -31.86 -14.91
C TRP A 169 -1.60 -30.85 -16.05
N VAL A 170 -0.47 -30.13 -16.10
CA VAL A 170 -0.20 -29.16 -17.17
C VAL A 170 -0.13 -29.86 -18.53
N ALA A 171 0.54 -31.02 -18.61
CA ALA A 171 0.64 -31.80 -19.85
C ALA A 171 -0.73 -32.30 -20.32
N ASP A 172 -1.51 -32.89 -19.41
CA ASP A 172 -2.85 -33.42 -19.71
C ASP A 172 -3.80 -32.30 -20.14
N GLU A 173 -3.78 -31.15 -19.46
CA GLU A 173 -4.65 -30.03 -19.77
C GLU A 173 -4.29 -29.36 -21.10
N LEU A 174 -3.01 -29.19 -21.42
CA LEU A 174 -2.59 -28.74 -22.75
C LEU A 174 -3.02 -29.73 -23.85
N GLY A 175 -2.91 -31.04 -23.59
CA GLY A 175 -3.38 -32.08 -24.50
C GLY A 175 -4.90 -32.01 -24.73
N ARG A 176 -5.68 -31.82 -23.66
CA ARG A 176 -7.14 -31.62 -23.73
C ARG A 176 -7.48 -30.41 -24.60
N LEU A 177 -6.88 -29.25 -24.33
CA LEU A 177 -7.10 -28.01 -25.10
C LEU A 177 -6.71 -28.17 -26.58
N GLN A 178 -5.63 -28.91 -26.89
CA GLN A 178 -5.27 -29.21 -28.28
C GLN A 178 -6.34 -30.06 -28.98
N SER A 179 -6.88 -31.06 -28.30
CA SER A 179 -7.87 -31.99 -28.86
C SER A 179 -9.22 -31.32 -29.15
N GLU A 180 -9.67 -30.40 -28.30
CA GLU A 180 -10.95 -29.69 -28.45
C GLU A 180 -10.97 -28.78 -29.70
N LYS A 181 -9.80 -28.25 -30.08
CA LYS A 181 -9.66 -27.49 -31.33
C LYS A 181 -9.87 -28.35 -32.58
N GLY A 182 -9.53 -29.64 -32.50
CA GLY A 182 -9.66 -30.62 -33.59
C GLY A 182 -11.10 -30.95 -33.99
N VAL A 183 -12.09 -30.60 -33.16
CA VAL A 183 -13.51 -30.90 -33.43
C VAL A 183 -14.19 -29.81 -34.27
N ASN A 184 -13.66 -28.58 -34.31
CA ASN A 184 -14.35 -27.43 -34.92
C ASN A 184 -13.55 -26.59 -35.95
N GLY A 185 -12.38 -27.04 -36.44
CA GLY A 185 -11.58 -26.19 -37.33
C GLY A 185 -10.55 -26.93 -38.19
N SER A 186 -11.00 -27.69 -39.18
CA SER A 186 -10.14 -28.07 -40.32
C SER A 186 -10.70 -27.47 -41.60
N VAL A 187 -10.28 -26.23 -41.90
CA VAL A 187 -10.33 -25.69 -43.25
C VAL A 187 -9.03 -24.91 -43.48
N ASN A 188 -8.18 -25.45 -44.37
CA ASN A 188 -7.02 -24.82 -45.01
C ASN A 188 -5.71 -24.68 -44.22
N GLY A 189 -4.95 -25.76 -44.13
CA GLY A 189 -3.63 -25.88 -44.80
C GLY A 189 -2.51 -24.84 -44.58
N HIS A 190 -2.57 -24.00 -43.56
CA HIS A 190 -1.44 -23.18 -43.11
C HIS A 190 -1.12 -23.54 -41.66
N SER A 191 0.13 -23.94 -41.39
CA SER A 191 0.64 -24.20 -40.03
C SER A 191 0.81 -22.87 -39.29
N SER A 192 -0.30 -22.24 -38.92
CA SER A 192 -0.28 -21.12 -38.00
C SER A 192 -0.08 -21.66 -36.57
N ASN A 193 0.75 -20.97 -35.79
CA ASN A 193 1.25 -21.35 -34.47
C ASN A 193 0.16 -21.22 -33.37
N ASP A 194 -1.02 -21.77 -33.65
CA ASP A 194 -2.30 -21.40 -33.04
C ASP A 194 -2.78 -22.40 -31.98
N GLY A 195 -1.92 -23.31 -31.54
CA GLY A 195 -2.23 -24.23 -30.44
C GLY A 195 -2.45 -23.48 -29.11
N PRO A 196 -2.97 -24.16 -28.07
CA PRO A 196 -2.98 -23.58 -26.73
C PRO A 196 -1.56 -23.17 -26.33
N LYS A 197 -1.47 -22.07 -25.60
CA LYS A 197 -0.20 -21.54 -25.08
C LYS A 197 -0.15 -21.67 -23.56
N LEU A 198 1.07 -21.81 -23.05
CA LEU A 198 1.40 -21.75 -21.63
C LEU A 198 1.95 -20.36 -21.34
N PHE A 199 1.12 -19.49 -20.76
CA PHE A 199 1.48 -18.14 -20.40
C PHE A 199 2.16 -18.13 -19.03
N VAL A 200 3.42 -17.69 -18.99
CA VAL A 200 4.19 -17.56 -17.74
C VAL A 200 4.56 -16.10 -17.50
N LEU A 201 4.78 -15.74 -16.24
CA LEU A 201 4.98 -14.36 -15.84
C LEU A 201 6.44 -13.92 -16.01
N LYS A 202 6.72 -13.06 -16.98
CA LYS A 202 8.03 -12.42 -17.13
C LYS A 202 7.86 -10.97 -17.54
N GLY A 203 8.47 -10.06 -16.79
CA GLY A 203 8.48 -8.65 -17.15
C GLY A 203 9.18 -7.76 -16.14
N LEU A 204 9.60 -6.59 -16.60
CA LEU A 204 10.43 -5.67 -15.84
C LEU A 204 9.59 -4.84 -14.86
N ASN A 205 9.85 -4.97 -13.56
CA ASN A 205 9.37 -4.00 -12.59
C ASN A 205 10.16 -2.69 -12.74
N THR A 206 9.45 -1.60 -13.03
CA THR A 206 10.05 -0.32 -13.46
C THR A 206 10.65 0.52 -12.33
N ASP A 207 10.49 0.10 -11.08
CA ASP A 207 11.05 0.75 -9.90
C ASP A 207 12.31 0.07 -9.38
N SER A 208 12.27 -1.27 -9.30
CA SER A 208 13.43 -2.08 -8.87
C SER A 208 14.42 -2.38 -9.98
N GLY A 209 13.97 -2.42 -11.24
CA GLY A 209 14.76 -2.91 -12.37
C GLY A 209 14.87 -4.45 -12.42
N ASN A 210 14.16 -5.16 -11.54
CA ASN A 210 14.13 -6.63 -11.51
C ASN A 210 13.05 -7.18 -12.45
N TYR A 211 13.28 -8.38 -12.98
CA TYR A 211 12.27 -9.11 -13.73
C TYR A 211 11.46 -10.02 -12.80
N ALA A 212 10.13 -10.04 -13.00
CA ALA A 212 9.29 -11.11 -12.50
C ALA A 212 9.80 -12.45 -13.07
N LYS A 213 9.92 -13.45 -12.20
CA LYS A 213 10.46 -14.76 -12.56
C LYS A 213 9.33 -15.64 -13.12
N PRO A 214 9.50 -16.22 -14.32
CA PRO A 214 8.52 -17.16 -14.85
C PRO A 214 8.47 -18.41 -13.97
N ALA A 215 7.28 -19.02 -13.88
CA ALA A 215 7.08 -20.26 -13.15
C ALA A 215 7.99 -21.36 -13.70
N TYR A 216 8.60 -22.13 -12.79
CA TYR A 216 9.49 -23.23 -13.13
C TYR A 216 9.13 -24.52 -12.40
N TYR A 217 9.11 -25.63 -13.12
CA TYR A 217 9.16 -26.99 -12.57
C TYR A 217 9.99 -27.88 -13.50
N GLN A 218 10.58 -28.95 -12.98
CA GLN A 218 11.40 -29.86 -13.78
C GLN A 218 10.55 -30.51 -14.89
N GLY A 219 10.97 -30.34 -16.15
CA GLY A 219 10.26 -30.86 -17.33
C GLY A 219 9.44 -29.80 -18.07
N ILE A 220 9.29 -28.58 -17.52
CA ILE A 220 8.63 -27.47 -18.23
C ILE A 220 9.38 -27.08 -19.50
N GLU A 221 10.67 -27.38 -19.60
CA GLU A 221 11.52 -27.11 -20.76
C GLU A 221 11.05 -27.86 -22.02
N GLU A 222 10.34 -28.98 -21.87
CA GLU A 222 9.73 -29.71 -22.98
C GLU A 222 8.58 -28.93 -23.64
N LEU A 223 8.04 -27.92 -22.96
CA LEU A 223 6.94 -27.06 -23.40
C LEU A 223 7.40 -25.72 -23.99
N GLU A 224 8.70 -25.53 -24.25
CA GLU A 224 9.28 -24.24 -24.69
C GLU A 224 8.56 -23.65 -25.92
N ASN A 225 8.16 -24.47 -26.88
CA ASN A 225 7.46 -24.02 -28.10
C ASN A 225 6.01 -23.56 -27.84
N MET A 226 5.41 -23.95 -26.72
CA MET A 226 4.07 -23.55 -26.30
C MET A 226 4.10 -22.39 -25.31
N LYS A 227 5.26 -22.08 -24.74
CA LYS A 227 5.42 -21.05 -23.73
C LYS A 227 5.31 -19.65 -24.35
N ASP A 228 4.61 -18.76 -23.65
CA ASP A 228 4.54 -17.33 -23.93
C ASP A 228 5.01 -16.58 -22.67
N GLU A 229 6.06 -15.78 -22.83
CA GLU A 229 6.64 -15.00 -21.73
C GLU A 229 6.37 -13.49 -21.86
N ASP A 230 5.82 -13.04 -22.99
CA ASP A 230 5.75 -11.62 -23.34
C ASP A 230 4.38 -10.99 -23.06
N THR A 231 3.31 -11.81 -22.99
CA THR A 231 1.94 -11.30 -22.97
C THR A 231 1.41 -11.12 -21.55
N LEU A 232 1.65 -12.11 -20.67
CA LEU A 232 0.97 -12.19 -19.37
C LEU A 232 1.27 -10.99 -18.48
N PHE A 233 2.54 -10.60 -18.38
CA PHE A 233 2.99 -9.52 -17.48
C PHE A 233 2.25 -8.21 -17.74
N ASN A 234 2.18 -7.77 -19.00
CA ASN A 234 1.49 -6.53 -19.35
C ASN A 234 0.00 -6.60 -19.03
N CYS A 235 -0.65 -7.75 -19.23
CA CYS A 235 -2.06 -7.94 -18.93
C CYS A 235 -2.34 -7.88 -17.42
N ILE A 236 -1.60 -8.66 -16.62
CA ILE A 236 -1.82 -8.72 -15.17
C ILE A 236 -1.39 -7.43 -14.47
N ALA A 237 -0.31 -6.79 -14.92
CA ALA A 237 0.11 -5.50 -14.39
C ALA A 237 -0.95 -4.41 -14.65
N GLU A 238 -1.51 -4.34 -15.85
CA GLU A 238 -2.60 -3.40 -16.16
C GLU A 238 -3.87 -3.72 -15.35
N CYS A 239 -4.18 -5.00 -15.14
CA CYS A 239 -5.28 -5.39 -14.26
C CYS A 239 -5.06 -4.90 -12.82
N ARG A 240 -3.83 -4.96 -12.30
CA ARG A 240 -3.49 -4.45 -10.97
C ARG A 240 -3.53 -2.92 -10.86
N VAL A 241 -3.34 -2.18 -11.94
CA VAL A 241 -3.43 -0.70 -11.93
C VAL A 241 -4.84 -0.25 -11.49
N HIS A 242 -5.88 -0.88 -12.00
CA HIS A 242 -7.28 -0.52 -11.72
C HIS A 242 -7.86 -1.41 -10.62
N LYS A 243 -8.14 -0.87 -9.45
CA LYS A 243 -8.67 -1.66 -8.33
C LYS A 243 -10.16 -1.91 -8.53
N SER A 244 -10.61 -3.12 -8.23
CA SER A 244 -12.02 -3.44 -8.06
C SER A 244 -12.55 -2.83 -6.75
N GLN A 245 -13.88 -2.76 -6.60
CA GLN A 245 -14.48 -2.22 -5.38
C GLN A 245 -14.05 -2.99 -4.12
N ALA A 246 -13.96 -4.33 -4.19
CA ALA A 246 -13.52 -5.16 -3.07
C ALA A 246 -12.06 -4.88 -2.68
N GLU A 247 -11.19 -4.58 -3.64
CA GLU A 247 -9.81 -4.17 -3.37
C GLU A 247 -9.76 -2.77 -2.73
N ILE A 248 -10.57 -1.83 -3.21
CA ILE A 248 -10.68 -0.49 -2.61
C ILE A 248 -11.16 -0.59 -1.17
N ASP A 249 -12.15 -1.44 -0.86
CA ASP A 249 -12.65 -1.63 0.51
C ASP A 249 -11.60 -2.23 1.45
N LEU A 250 -10.79 -3.16 0.95
CA LEU A 250 -9.63 -3.69 1.67
C LEU A 250 -8.57 -2.59 1.90
N MET A 251 -8.28 -1.76 0.89
CA MET A 251 -7.36 -0.63 1.05
C MET A 251 -7.90 0.48 1.96
N ARG A 252 -9.23 0.66 2.05
CA ARG A 252 -9.88 1.52 3.05
C ARG A 252 -9.58 1.03 4.45
N TYR A 253 -9.62 -0.29 4.67
CA TYR A 253 -9.27 -0.87 5.97
C TYR A 253 -7.81 -0.65 6.36
N THR A 254 -6.86 -0.89 5.44
CA THR A 254 -5.43 -0.67 5.71
C THR A 254 -5.14 0.81 5.99
N ASN A 255 -5.77 1.73 5.26
CA ASN A 255 -5.68 3.17 5.51
C ASN A 255 -6.32 3.57 6.84
N PHE A 256 -7.48 3.03 7.18
CA PHE A 256 -8.16 3.28 8.46
C PHE A 256 -7.26 2.90 9.64
N ILE A 257 -6.76 1.66 9.68
CA ILE A 257 -5.94 1.20 10.80
C ILE A 257 -4.60 1.92 10.89
N SER A 258 -3.94 2.19 9.75
CA SER A 258 -2.71 2.98 9.71
C SER A 258 -2.93 4.42 10.17
N SER A 259 -4.07 5.02 9.82
CA SER A 259 -4.43 6.37 10.28
C SER A 259 -4.63 6.41 11.80
N GLN A 260 -5.33 5.42 12.38
CA GLN A 260 -5.49 5.31 13.83
C GLN A 260 -4.14 5.10 14.53
N ALA A 261 -3.25 4.31 13.95
CA ALA A 261 -1.91 4.10 14.48
C ALA A 261 -1.07 5.39 14.47
N HIS A 262 -1.13 6.18 13.39
CA HIS A 262 -0.47 7.50 13.32
C HIS A 262 -0.99 8.46 14.40
N VAL A 263 -2.29 8.49 14.63
CA VAL A 263 -2.94 9.29 15.68
C VAL A 263 -2.44 8.87 17.07
N ASP A 264 -2.36 7.57 17.33
CA ASP A 264 -1.84 7.01 18.58
C ASP A 264 -0.36 7.34 18.80
N VAL A 265 0.45 7.34 17.73
CA VAL A 265 1.86 7.76 17.79
C VAL A 265 1.96 9.26 18.09
N MET A 266 1.18 10.11 17.42
CA MET A 266 1.16 11.55 17.67
C MET A 266 0.83 11.88 19.13
N ARG A 267 -0.17 11.21 19.71
CA ARG A 267 -0.58 11.37 21.12
C ARG A 267 0.52 11.01 22.13
N LYS A 268 1.37 10.03 21.79
CA LYS A 268 2.40 9.51 22.69
C LYS A 268 3.76 10.17 22.47
N THR A 269 3.94 10.89 21.37
CA THR A 269 5.23 11.50 21.02
C THR A 269 5.55 12.64 21.97
N GLN A 270 6.76 12.61 22.54
CA GLN A 270 7.30 13.69 23.36
C GLN A 270 8.83 13.78 23.23
N PRO A 271 9.42 14.96 23.50
CA PRO A 271 10.87 15.10 23.62
C PRO A 271 11.46 14.08 24.59
N GLY A 272 12.65 13.57 24.27
CA GLY A 272 13.34 12.55 25.08
C GLY A 272 13.02 11.10 24.70
N MET A 273 12.06 10.85 23.81
CA MET A 273 11.86 9.54 23.19
C MET A 273 12.91 9.26 22.11
N MET A 274 12.99 8.00 21.69
CA MET A 274 13.77 7.57 20.53
C MET A 274 12.84 7.34 19.33
N GLU A 275 13.35 7.62 18.13
CA GLU A 275 12.62 7.40 16.87
C GLU A 275 12.03 5.98 16.75
N TYR A 276 12.79 4.93 17.13
CA TYR A 276 12.32 3.53 17.08
C TYR A 276 11.12 3.26 18.01
N GLN A 277 10.94 4.05 19.08
CA GLN A 277 9.78 3.89 19.97
C GLN A 277 8.50 4.31 19.25
N LEU A 278 8.57 5.28 18.33
CA LEU A 278 7.44 5.70 17.51
C LEU A 278 7.04 4.58 16.53
N GLY A 279 8.01 4.00 15.83
CA GLY A 279 7.78 2.85 14.95
C GLY A 279 7.23 1.63 15.72
N SER A 280 7.74 1.37 16.93
CA SER A 280 7.22 0.31 17.79
C SER A 280 5.76 0.53 18.19
N LEU A 281 5.36 1.77 18.50
CA LEU A 281 3.98 2.10 18.84
C LEU A 281 3.05 1.92 17.64
N PHE A 282 3.49 2.32 16.44
CA PHE A 282 2.73 2.12 15.21
C PHE A 282 2.49 0.63 14.94
N MET A 283 3.57 -0.17 14.88
CA MET A 283 3.48 -1.62 14.63
C MET A 283 2.64 -2.34 15.68
N HIS A 284 2.74 -1.91 16.95
CA HIS A 284 1.89 -2.45 18.00
C HIS A 284 0.41 -2.17 17.71
N HIS A 285 0.04 -0.93 17.40
CA HIS A 285 -1.35 -0.58 17.13
C HIS A 285 -1.91 -1.35 15.93
N THR A 286 -1.20 -1.35 14.80
CA THR A 286 -1.68 -1.96 13.56
C THR A 286 -1.83 -3.46 13.67
N TYR A 287 -0.92 -4.14 14.37
CA TYR A 287 -1.05 -5.58 14.56
C TYR A 287 -2.08 -5.91 15.65
N TYR A 288 -2.00 -5.27 16.81
CA TYR A 288 -2.86 -5.59 17.96
C TYR A 288 -4.34 -5.31 17.68
N ASN A 289 -4.66 -4.17 17.06
CA ASN A 289 -6.04 -3.78 16.77
C ASN A 289 -6.50 -4.19 15.36
N GLY A 290 -5.56 -4.28 14.40
CA GLY A 290 -5.89 -4.46 12.98
C GLY A 290 -5.56 -5.82 12.38
N GLY A 291 -4.87 -6.70 13.11
CA GLY A 291 -4.40 -7.97 12.54
C GLY A 291 -3.35 -7.80 11.43
N CYS A 292 -2.77 -6.61 11.27
CA CYS A 292 -1.72 -6.34 10.29
C CYS A 292 -0.38 -6.87 10.80
N ARG A 293 -0.09 -8.15 10.52
CA ARG A 293 1.18 -8.78 10.91
C ARG A 293 2.38 -8.14 10.22
N PHE A 294 2.19 -7.58 9.03
CA PHE A 294 3.23 -6.97 8.21
C PHE A 294 3.05 -5.47 8.09
N MET A 295 4.17 -4.80 7.88
CA MET A 295 4.25 -3.43 7.40
C MET A 295 4.48 -3.47 5.90
N SER A 296 3.88 -2.52 5.15
CA SER A 296 4.05 -2.44 3.69
C SER A 296 5.52 -2.13 3.30
N TYR A 297 6.28 -1.52 4.21
CA TYR A 297 7.70 -1.19 4.08
C TYR A 297 8.31 -0.95 5.47
N THR A 298 9.64 -0.81 5.54
CA THR A 298 10.32 -0.48 6.80
C THR A 298 9.91 0.91 7.27
N CYS A 299 9.39 1.01 8.50
CA CYS A 299 8.97 2.28 9.09
C CYS A 299 10.08 3.34 9.05
N ILE A 300 9.77 4.50 8.50
CA ILE A 300 10.64 5.68 8.48
C ILE A 300 10.20 6.59 9.63
N CYS A 301 10.99 6.67 10.70
CA CYS A 301 10.67 7.49 11.87
C CYS A 301 11.68 8.63 11.98
N ALA A 302 11.69 9.56 11.03
CA ALA A 302 12.76 10.54 10.92
C ALA A 302 12.45 11.82 11.70
N CYS A 303 13.26 12.16 12.70
CA CYS A 303 13.07 13.37 13.51
C CYS A 303 14.21 14.39 13.33
N GLY A 304 13.86 15.67 13.32
CA GLY A 304 14.78 16.79 13.18
C GLY A 304 15.61 16.68 11.89
N PRO A 305 16.95 16.78 11.95
CA PRO A 305 17.80 16.71 10.76
C PRO A 305 17.69 15.43 9.94
N ASN A 306 17.17 14.32 10.51
CA ASN A 306 16.98 13.06 9.79
C ASN A 306 15.84 13.13 8.77
N ALA A 307 14.84 14.02 8.96
CA ALA A 307 13.66 14.12 8.11
C ALA A 307 13.98 14.52 6.65
N LYS A 308 15.23 14.92 6.34
CA LYS A 308 15.70 15.15 4.96
C LYS A 308 16.20 13.88 4.25
N ILE A 309 16.29 12.74 4.95
CA ILE A 309 16.71 11.45 4.40
C ILE A 309 15.43 10.69 4.04
N LEU A 310 15.11 10.64 2.75
CA LEU A 310 13.79 10.21 2.28
C LEU A 310 13.40 8.79 2.74
N HIS A 311 14.30 7.82 2.56
CA HIS A 311 14.13 6.44 3.04
C HIS A 311 15.03 6.18 4.26
N TYR A 312 14.85 6.96 5.32
CA TYR A 312 15.47 6.70 6.63
C TYR A 312 14.92 5.39 7.26
N GLY A 313 15.42 4.96 8.42
CA GLY A 313 14.90 3.77 9.11
C GLY A 313 15.46 2.42 8.67
N HIS A 314 16.10 2.32 7.51
CA HIS A 314 16.82 1.11 7.08
C HIS A 314 17.98 0.75 8.04
N ALA A 315 18.54 -0.46 7.92
CA ALA A 315 19.53 -0.99 8.86
C ALA A 315 20.77 -0.09 9.12
N GLY A 316 21.20 0.72 8.14
CA GLY A 316 22.32 1.66 8.30
C GLY A 316 21.97 2.97 9.01
N ARG A 317 20.67 3.22 9.21
CA ARG A 317 20.06 4.40 9.83
C ARG A 317 18.78 3.98 10.59
N PRO A 318 18.90 3.15 11.64
CA PRO A 318 17.81 2.30 12.11
C PRO A 318 16.86 2.99 13.11
N ASN A 319 16.42 4.22 12.81
CA ASN A 319 15.52 5.00 13.69
C ASN A 319 16.06 5.16 15.12
N SER A 320 17.32 5.57 15.26
CA SER A 320 18.02 5.54 16.55
C SER A 320 18.42 6.90 17.10
N ARG A 321 17.80 8.00 16.65
CA ARG A 321 18.04 9.34 17.19
C ARG A 321 17.07 9.65 18.34
N LEU A 322 17.59 10.40 19.32
CA LEU A 322 16.81 11.02 20.39
C LEU A 322 16.00 12.19 19.84
N LEU A 323 14.72 12.26 20.20
CA LEU A 323 13.81 13.36 19.89
C LEU A 323 14.10 14.58 20.76
N LEU A 324 14.26 15.76 20.14
CA LEU A 324 14.50 17.04 20.79
C LEU A 324 13.27 17.95 20.70
N GLN A 325 13.17 18.92 21.62
CA GLN A 325 12.03 19.84 21.77
C GLN A 325 11.59 20.50 20.44
N ASN A 326 12.55 20.96 19.64
CA ASN A 326 12.28 21.75 18.43
C ASN A 326 12.39 20.92 17.14
N ASP A 327 12.42 19.60 17.24
CA ASP A 327 12.43 18.74 16.06
C ASP A 327 11.06 18.73 15.38
N MET A 328 11.06 18.71 14.05
CA MET A 328 9.95 18.17 13.28
C MET A 328 10.08 16.66 13.22
N ALA A 329 9.02 15.93 13.54
CA ALA A 329 8.87 14.53 13.18
C ALA A 329 8.35 14.43 11.74
N LEU A 330 8.88 13.48 10.98
CA LEU A 330 8.35 13.00 9.71
C LEU A 330 8.30 11.48 9.83
N LEU A 331 7.09 10.97 10.05
CA LEU A 331 6.85 9.55 10.23
C LEU A 331 6.10 9.01 9.02
N ASP A 332 6.77 8.16 8.27
CA ASP A 332 6.27 7.53 7.06
C ASP A 332 6.17 6.03 7.34
N MET A 333 4.93 5.57 7.55
CA MET A 333 4.60 4.24 8.03
C MET A 333 3.22 3.81 7.51
N GLY A 334 3.13 2.59 6.98
CA GLY A 334 1.89 2.00 6.50
C GLY A 334 1.82 0.49 6.72
N ALA A 335 0.66 0.02 7.15
CA ALA A 335 0.38 -1.39 7.42
C ALA A 335 -0.03 -2.14 6.15
N GLU A 336 0.28 -3.44 6.13
CA GLU A 336 -0.20 -4.38 5.13
C GLU A 336 -1.23 -5.32 5.76
N TYR A 337 -2.41 -5.47 5.14
CA TYR A 337 -3.42 -6.46 5.55
C TYR A 337 -3.81 -7.32 4.35
N HIS A 338 -3.64 -8.63 4.51
CA HIS A 338 -3.82 -9.60 3.44
C HIS A 338 -3.10 -9.18 2.14
N CYS A 339 -1.82 -8.81 2.27
CA CYS A 339 -0.96 -8.31 1.19
C CYS A 339 -1.37 -6.97 0.54
N TYR A 340 -2.45 -6.31 0.94
CA TYR A 340 -2.76 -4.96 0.45
C TYR A 340 -2.11 -3.90 1.34
N ALA A 341 -1.42 -2.96 0.71
CA ALA A 341 -0.64 -1.93 1.37
C ALA A 341 -1.50 -0.70 1.73
N SER A 342 -1.03 0.00 2.75
CA SER A 342 -1.23 1.44 2.93
C SER A 342 0.13 2.12 3.01
N ASP A 343 0.17 3.41 2.70
CA ASP A 343 1.37 4.25 2.74
C ASP A 343 0.99 5.66 3.19
N ILE A 344 1.40 6.05 4.39
CA ILE A 344 0.95 7.29 5.02
C ILE A 344 2.12 7.96 5.71
N THR A 345 2.34 9.23 5.36
CA THR A 345 3.31 10.09 6.02
C THR A 345 2.60 11.17 6.84
N CYS A 346 2.99 11.30 8.11
CA CYS A 346 2.59 12.40 9.00
C CYS A 346 3.83 13.19 9.46
N SER A 347 3.80 14.50 9.26
CA SER A 347 4.75 15.42 9.88
C SER A 347 4.10 16.23 11.00
N PHE A 348 4.81 16.47 12.10
CA PHE A 348 4.30 17.22 13.24
C PHE A 348 5.44 17.68 14.18
N PRO A 349 5.25 18.72 15.00
CA PRO A 349 6.28 19.21 15.91
C PRO A 349 6.39 18.31 17.14
N VAL A 350 7.57 17.80 17.45
CA VAL A 350 7.80 16.88 18.59
C VAL A 350 7.35 17.48 19.93
N SER A 351 7.44 18.81 20.08
CA SER A 351 7.01 19.52 21.29
C SER A 351 5.50 19.67 21.47
N GLY A 352 4.69 19.33 20.45
CA GLY A 352 3.26 19.64 20.46
C GLY A 352 2.96 21.12 20.19
N SER A 353 3.88 21.87 19.59
CA SER A 353 3.65 23.24 19.11
C SER A 353 4.56 23.56 17.93
N PHE A 354 4.03 24.17 16.87
CA PHE A 354 4.84 24.61 15.73
C PHE A 354 5.59 25.90 16.06
N THR A 355 6.87 25.96 15.70
CA THR A 355 7.55 27.26 15.53
C THR A 355 7.03 27.96 14.25
N PRO A 356 7.24 29.28 14.10
CA PRO A 356 6.84 29.98 12.88
C PRO A 356 7.41 29.35 11.59
N ASP A 357 8.68 28.93 11.63
CA ASP A 357 9.35 28.32 10.48
C ASP A 357 8.83 26.92 10.19
N GLN A 358 8.56 26.13 11.23
CA GLN A 358 7.92 24.81 11.06
C GLN A 358 6.52 24.95 10.47
N LEU A 359 5.71 25.88 10.98
CA LEU A 359 4.35 26.13 10.49
C LEU A 359 4.36 26.60 9.03
N ALA A 360 5.30 27.46 8.64
CA ALA A 360 5.41 27.96 7.28
C ALA A 360 5.70 26.82 6.29
N ILE A 361 6.69 25.97 6.58
CA ILE A 361 7.02 24.83 5.71
C ILE A 361 5.91 23.78 5.72
N TYR A 362 5.32 23.50 6.88
CA TYR A 362 4.20 22.58 7.00
C TYR A 362 3.01 23.02 6.14
N THR A 363 2.61 24.28 6.28
CA THR A 363 1.48 24.86 5.53
C THR A 363 1.75 24.87 4.03
N SER A 364 2.99 25.12 3.62
CA SER A 364 3.39 25.04 2.21
C SER A 364 3.14 23.64 1.63
N VAL A 365 3.57 22.59 2.33
CA VAL A 365 3.35 21.20 1.91
C VAL A 365 1.87 20.81 1.96
N LEU A 366 1.12 21.26 2.98
CA LEU A 366 -0.32 21.05 3.07
C LEU A 366 -1.07 21.68 1.89
N ASN A 367 -0.71 22.91 1.51
CA ASN A 367 -1.30 23.58 0.35
C ASN A 367 -1.02 22.80 -0.94
N ALA A 368 0.19 22.28 -1.12
CA ALA A 368 0.53 21.42 -2.26
C ALA A 368 -0.34 20.15 -2.29
N GLN A 369 -0.53 19.50 -1.14
CA GLN A 369 -1.33 18.28 -1.02
C GLN A 369 -2.80 18.54 -1.38
N VAL A 370 -3.41 19.56 -0.76
CA VAL A 370 -4.79 19.99 -1.04
C VAL A 370 -4.95 20.35 -2.51
N ARG A 371 -4.03 21.16 -3.06
CA ARG A 371 -4.08 21.59 -4.46
C ARG A 371 -4.06 20.42 -5.45
N VAL A 372 -3.27 19.39 -5.18
CA VAL A 372 -3.25 18.19 -6.00
C VAL A 372 -4.58 17.44 -5.86
N ILE A 373 -4.98 17.11 -4.64
CA ILE A 373 -6.19 16.30 -4.37
C ILE A 373 -7.46 16.95 -4.94
N GLU A 374 -7.59 18.26 -4.87
CA GLU A 374 -8.73 19.00 -5.44
C GLU A 374 -8.85 18.78 -6.96
N GLN A 375 -7.73 18.68 -7.66
CA GLN A 375 -7.67 18.56 -9.12
C GLN A 375 -7.81 17.11 -9.62
N LEU A 376 -7.49 16.12 -8.79
CA LEU A 376 -7.49 14.72 -9.22
C LEU A 376 -8.87 14.24 -9.68
N LYS A 377 -8.88 13.72 -10.91
CA LYS A 377 -10.00 13.10 -11.61
C LYS A 377 -9.47 12.38 -12.87
N PRO A 378 -10.28 11.55 -13.53
CA PRO A 378 -9.92 10.95 -14.81
C PRO A 378 -9.50 12.01 -15.85
N GLY A 379 -8.45 11.74 -16.60
CA GLY A 379 -7.92 12.63 -17.65
C GLY A 379 -6.84 13.60 -17.19
N VAL A 380 -6.51 13.68 -15.90
CA VAL A 380 -5.45 14.56 -15.38
C VAL A 380 -4.07 13.92 -15.55
N SER A 381 -3.09 14.69 -16.01
CA SER A 381 -1.68 14.26 -16.12
C SER A 381 -1.00 14.24 -14.74
N TRP A 382 -0.39 13.11 -14.37
CA TRP A 382 0.37 13.02 -13.12
C TRP A 382 1.64 13.90 -13.12
N ILE A 383 2.22 14.12 -14.31
CA ILE A 383 3.35 15.05 -14.49
C ILE A 383 2.93 16.48 -14.11
N ASP A 384 1.73 16.89 -14.53
CA ASP A 384 1.23 18.24 -14.27
C ASP A 384 0.93 18.42 -12.77
N MET A 385 0.38 17.39 -12.13
CA MET A 385 0.20 17.39 -10.67
C MET A 385 1.51 17.55 -9.91
N HIS A 386 2.58 16.88 -10.36
CA HIS A 386 3.91 17.08 -9.75
C HIS A 386 4.39 18.52 -9.86
N ARG A 387 4.21 19.15 -11.03
CA ARG A 387 4.58 20.56 -11.24
C ARG A 387 3.73 21.52 -10.41
N ASP A 388 2.45 21.21 -10.23
CA ASP A 388 1.57 22.00 -9.36
C ASP A 388 1.99 21.92 -7.89
N ALA A 389 2.39 20.74 -7.42
CA ALA A 389 2.95 20.58 -6.08
C ALA A 389 4.27 21.35 -5.91
N GLU A 390 5.18 21.29 -6.90
CA GLU A 390 6.41 22.12 -6.90
C GLU A 390 6.08 23.61 -6.81
N ARG A 391 5.06 24.08 -7.56
CA ARG A 391 4.62 25.49 -7.54
C ARG A 391 4.20 25.94 -6.14
N GLU A 392 3.36 25.18 -5.46
CA GLU A 392 2.91 25.53 -4.11
C GLU A 392 4.05 25.51 -3.09
N VAL A 393 4.97 24.54 -3.19
CA VAL A 393 6.17 24.49 -2.33
C VAL A 393 7.05 25.73 -2.53
N LEU A 394 7.33 26.09 -3.78
CA LEU A 394 8.13 27.28 -4.12
C LEU A 394 7.47 28.58 -3.64
N LYS A 395 6.14 28.69 -3.78
CA LYS A 395 5.36 29.82 -3.27
C LYS A 395 5.48 29.97 -1.76
N GLY A 396 5.40 28.87 -1.01
CA GLY A 396 5.60 28.90 0.44
C GLY A 396 7.03 29.29 0.84
N LEU A 397 8.03 28.84 0.08
CA LEU A 397 9.45 29.20 0.30
C LEU A 397 9.74 30.69 0.00
N ILE A 398 9.04 31.29 -0.95
CA ILE A 398 9.03 32.75 -1.14
C ILE A 398 8.39 33.42 0.08
N GLY A 399 7.24 32.92 0.53
CA GLY A 399 6.50 33.46 1.67
C GLY A 399 7.28 33.48 2.99
N CYS A 400 8.16 32.50 3.22
CA CYS A 400 9.03 32.47 4.42
C CYS A 400 10.43 33.09 4.19
N GLY A 401 10.65 33.66 3.00
CA GLY A 401 11.85 34.42 2.63
C GLY A 401 13.08 33.60 2.27
N VAL A 402 12.97 32.27 2.14
CA VAL A 402 14.07 31.39 1.70
C VAL A 402 14.39 31.61 0.22
N LEU A 403 13.34 31.83 -0.58
CA LEU A 403 13.46 32.18 -1.99
C LEU A 403 13.03 33.63 -2.23
N LEU A 404 13.61 34.25 -3.25
CA LEU A 404 13.28 35.61 -3.67
C LEU A 404 12.12 35.55 -4.68
N GLY A 405 11.04 36.29 -4.41
CA GLY A 405 9.82 36.28 -5.23
C GLY A 405 9.78 37.29 -6.37
N GLY A 406 10.79 38.17 -6.49
CA GLY A 406 10.79 39.26 -7.48
C GLY A 406 9.62 40.24 -7.32
N ASP A 407 9.36 41.03 -8.35
CA ASP A 407 8.22 41.97 -8.40
C ASP A 407 6.90 41.26 -8.72
N ASP A 408 6.96 40.18 -9.51
CA ASP A 408 5.83 39.31 -9.86
C ASP A 408 6.13 37.87 -9.43
N VAL A 409 5.42 37.41 -8.40
CA VAL A 409 5.61 36.10 -7.78
C VAL A 409 5.27 34.96 -8.75
N ASP A 410 4.18 35.07 -9.51
CA ASP A 410 3.74 33.98 -10.37
C ASP A 410 4.72 33.78 -11.54
N SER A 411 5.11 34.87 -12.21
CA SER A 411 6.15 34.84 -13.24
C SER A 411 7.51 34.35 -12.72
N THR A 412 7.84 34.69 -11.46
CA THR A 412 9.08 34.21 -10.82
C THR A 412 9.03 32.71 -10.57
N ILE A 413 7.89 32.16 -10.14
CA ILE A 413 7.74 30.72 -9.92
C ILE A 413 7.86 29.96 -11.26
N GLU A 414 7.30 30.46 -12.36
CA GLU A 414 7.49 29.84 -13.68
C GLU A 414 8.97 29.79 -14.09
N CYS A 415 9.74 30.85 -13.82
CA CYS A 415 11.18 30.84 -14.00
C CYS A 415 11.88 29.78 -13.13
N MET A 416 11.45 29.62 -11.87
CA MET A 416 11.99 28.62 -10.94
C MET A 416 11.68 27.18 -11.40
N LEU A 417 10.47 26.91 -11.89
CA LEU A 417 10.06 25.61 -12.44
C LEU A 417 10.87 25.26 -13.70
N GLU A 418 11.11 26.24 -14.58
CA GLU A 418 11.93 26.02 -15.76
C GLU A 418 13.42 25.81 -15.41
N ALA A 419 13.89 26.40 -14.31
CA ALA A 419 15.21 26.13 -13.74
C ALA A 419 15.28 24.81 -12.93
N ASP A 420 14.22 24.01 -12.89
CA ASP A 420 14.08 22.78 -12.12
C ASP A 420 14.37 22.98 -10.61
N LEU A 421 14.01 24.15 -10.06
CA LEU A 421 14.28 24.50 -8.67
C LEU A 421 13.41 23.69 -7.69
N GLY A 422 12.20 23.28 -8.11
CA GLY A 422 11.32 22.41 -7.33
C GLY A 422 12.02 21.12 -6.90
N ALA A 423 12.78 20.50 -7.79
CA ALA A 423 13.57 19.29 -7.52
C ALA A 423 14.67 19.45 -6.45
N ILE A 424 15.05 20.68 -6.07
CA ILE A 424 15.98 20.93 -4.97
C ILE A 424 15.31 20.71 -3.62
N PHE A 425 14.04 21.07 -3.52
CA PHE A 425 13.25 21.01 -2.28
C PHE A 425 12.29 19.82 -2.23
N MET A 426 11.89 19.27 -3.38
CA MET A 426 11.09 18.04 -3.53
C MET A 426 11.79 17.11 -4.52
N PRO A 427 12.87 16.40 -4.10
CA PRO A 427 13.72 15.64 -5.01
C PRO A 427 13.18 14.24 -5.39
N HIS A 428 12.01 13.86 -4.91
CA HIS A 428 11.31 12.61 -5.24
C HIS A 428 10.09 12.89 -6.13
N GLY A 429 9.46 11.84 -6.65
CA GLY A 429 8.18 11.98 -7.35
C GLY A 429 7.06 12.42 -6.41
N LEU A 430 5.99 13.02 -6.94
CA LEU A 430 4.83 13.45 -6.14
C LEU A 430 4.09 12.27 -5.49
N GLY A 431 4.26 11.08 -6.04
CA GLY A 431 3.63 9.86 -5.56
C GLY A 431 3.63 8.79 -6.64
N HIS A 432 2.96 7.70 -6.31
CA HIS A 432 3.04 6.45 -7.04
C HIS A 432 1.78 5.60 -6.90
N LEU A 433 1.55 4.72 -7.86
CA LEU A 433 0.51 3.72 -7.75
C LEU A 433 0.75 2.89 -6.48
N ILE A 434 -0.34 2.51 -5.80
CA ILE A 434 -0.32 1.68 -4.60
C ILE A 434 -1.41 0.62 -4.68
N GLY A 435 -1.16 -0.57 -4.13
CA GLY A 435 -2.07 -1.71 -4.18
C GLY A 435 -1.56 -2.84 -3.30
N ILE A 436 -1.27 -3.99 -3.90
CA ILE A 436 -0.60 -5.11 -3.19
C ILE A 436 0.84 -4.73 -2.82
N ASP A 437 1.53 -4.01 -3.71
CA ASP A 437 2.84 -3.44 -3.41
C ASP A 437 2.69 -1.96 -3.06
N THR A 438 3.52 -1.47 -2.12
CA THR A 438 3.60 -0.03 -1.76
C THR A 438 3.87 0.81 -3.00
N HIS A 439 4.95 0.48 -3.73
CA HIS A 439 5.21 0.97 -5.08
C HIS A 439 4.62 -0.03 -6.08
N ASP A 440 3.34 0.15 -6.40
CA ASP A 440 2.60 -0.80 -7.22
C ASP A 440 3.00 -0.75 -8.70
N VAL A 441 2.73 -1.85 -9.39
CA VAL A 441 3.15 -2.08 -10.77
C VAL A 441 2.35 -1.21 -11.75
N GLY A 442 2.82 -1.13 -12.98
CA GLY A 442 2.03 -0.55 -14.08
C GLY A 442 2.30 0.92 -14.41
N GLY A 443 3.19 1.58 -13.67
CA GLY A 443 3.46 3.01 -13.82
C GLY A 443 4.04 3.45 -15.18
N TYR A 444 4.73 2.54 -15.89
CA TYR A 444 5.38 2.78 -17.18
C TYR A 444 5.19 1.61 -18.17
N LEU A 445 4.00 1.02 -18.21
CA LEU A 445 3.65 0.02 -19.23
C LEU A 445 3.60 0.65 -20.63
N GLU A 446 3.76 -0.18 -21.65
CA GLU A 446 3.67 0.23 -23.05
C GLU A 446 2.37 0.99 -23.35
N GLY A 447 2.45 2.04 -24.17
CA GLY A 447 1.32 2.91 -24.50
C GLY A 447 1.12 4.09 -23.55
N ASN A 448 1.81 4.12 -22.42
CA ASN A 448 1.79 5.26 -21.48
C ASN A 448 2.95 6.24 -21.74
N PRO A 449 2.85 7.50 -21.26
CA PRO A 449 3.94 8.46 -21.39
C PRO A 449 5.26 7.95 -20.79
N PRO A 450 6.41 8.22 -21.45
CA PRO A 450 7.70 7.76 -20.96
C PRO A 450 8.14 8.54 -19.72
N ARG A 451 9.06 7.94 -18.95
CA ARG A 451 9.70 8.61 -17.81
C ARG A 451 10.48 9.83 -18.29
N SER A 452 10.19 10.99 -17.71
CA SER A 452 10.91 12.24 -17.98
C SER A 452 12.39 12.13 -17.58
N THR A 453 13.25 12.91 -18.24
CA THR A 453 14.67 13.02 -17.90
C THR A 453 14.99 14.24 -17.01
N ARG A 454 14.03 15.17 -16.83
CA ARG A 454 14.22 16.39 -16.01
C ARG A 454 14.39 16.03 -14.52
N PRO A 455 15.19 16.80 -13.75
CA PRO A 455 15.22 16.70 -12.28
C PRO A 455 13.81 16.78 -11.67
N GLY A 456 13.58 16.10 -10.55
CA GLY A 456 12.24 15.94 -9.96
C GLY A 456 11.41 14.92 -10.74
N LEU A 457 10.98 15.30 -11.95
CA LEU A 457 10.11 14.48 -12.81
C LEU A 457 10.65 13.09 -13.14
N LYS A 458 11.96 12.91 -13.29
CA LYS A 458 12.58 11.59 -13.52
C LYS A 458 12.38 10.60 -12.36
N LYS A 459 12.00 11.11 -11.18
CA LYS A 459 11.75 10.34 -9.95
C LYS A 459 10.29 9.96 -9.77
N LEU A 460 9.38 10.44 -10.62
CA LEU A 460 7.99 9.96 -10.65
C LEU A 460 7.97 8.45 -10.92
N ARG A 461 7.13 7.69 -10.22
CA ARG A 461 6.98 6.24 -10.48
C ARG A 461 5.92 5.93 -11.52
N THR A 462 5.18 6.96 -11.95
CA THR A 462 4.30 6.89 -13.10
C THR A 462 4.28 8.23 -13.83
N ALA A 463 4.09 8.19 -15.15
CA ALA A 463 3.78 9.38 -15.95
C ALA A 463 2.39 9.28 -16.58
N ARG A 464 1.54 8.38 -16.06
CA ARG A 464 0.21 8.11 -16.61
C ARG A 464 -0.70 9.34 -16.50
N VAL A 465 -1.68 9.34 -17.37
CA VAL A 465 -2.91 10.10 -17.17
C VAL A 465 -3.76 9.32 -16.18
N MET A 466 -4.38 10.01 -15.23
CA MET A 466 -5.20 9.39 -14.20
C MET A 466 -6.47 8.79 -14.81
N GLU A 467 -6.80 7.58 -14.39
CA GLU A 467 -7.95 6.81 -14.85
C GLU A 467 -8.75 6.32 -13.63
N GLU A 468 -10.05 6.13 -13.81
CA GLU A 468 -10.90 5.59 -12.75
C GLU A 468 -10.38 4.23 -12.25
N GLY A 469 -10.47 4.03 -10.92
CA GLY A 469 -9.99 2.82 -10.25
C GLY A 469 -8.49 2.81 -9.96
N MET A 470 -7.70 3.78 -10.45
CA MET A 470 -6.33 3.93 -9.97
C MET A 470 -6.31 4.34 -8.50
N VAL A 471 -5.41 3.74 -7.72
CA VAL A 471 -5.10 4.19 -6.36
C VAL A 471 -3.66 4.68 -6.36
N ILE A 472 -3.44 5.89 -5.85
CA ILE A 472 -2.16 6.62 -5.94
C ILE A 472 -1.86 7.33 -4.62
N THR A 473 -0.59 7.41 -4.26
CA THR A 473 -0.13 8.25 -3.15
C THR A 473 -0.06 9.72 -3.60
N VAL A 474 -0.43 10.65 -2.71
CA VAL A 474 -0.21 12.10 -2.90
C VAL A 474 0.68 12.57 -1.76
N GLU A 475 1.98 12.64 -2.04
CA GLU A 475 3.04 12.77 -1.03
C GLU A 475 3.96 13.99 -1.23
N PRO A 476 3.46 15.22 -1.45
CA PRO A 476 4.35 16.37 -1.60
C PRO A 476 5.23 16.55 -0.36
N GLY A 477 6.43 17.11 -0.56
CA GLY A 477 7.37 17.34 0.51
C GLY A 477 8.31 18.51 0.25
N CYS A 478 8.88 19.05 1.33
CA CYS A 478 9.85 20.12 1.29
C CYS A 478 11.01 19.80 2.25
N TYR A 479 12.21 19.65 1.70
CA TYR A 479 13.40 19.23 2.44
C TYR A 479 14.58 20.18 2.23
N PHE A 480 15.39 20.32 3.27
CA PHE A 480 16.62 21.11 3.25
C PHE A 480 17.84 20.18 3.20
N ILE A 481 18.07 19.59 2.02
CA ILE A 481 19.15 18.63 1.77
C ILE A 481 20.43 19.37 1.37
N ASN A 482 21.42 19.35 2.27
CA ASN A 482 22.67 20.11 2.08
C ASN A 482 23.29 19.90 0.70
N ARG A 483 23.41 18.65 0.24
CA ARG A 483 24.05 18.34 -1.05
C ARG A 483 23.32 18.96 -2.25
N LEU A 484 21.99 19.04 -2.21
CA LEU A 484 21.20 19.65 -3.28
C LEU A 484 21.28 21.17 -3.21
N LEU A 485 21.14 21.73 -2.01
CA LEU A 485 21.26 23.17 -1.77
C LEU A 485 22.63 23.72 -2.19
N ASP A 486 23.71 23.05 -1.80
CA ASP A 486 25.08 23.46 -2.16
C ASP A 486 25.28 23.41 -3.69
N GLY A 487 24.70 22.42 -4.36
CA GLY A 487 24.71 22.34 -5.82
C GLY A 487 23.91 23.46 -6.48
N ALA A 488 22.74 23.80 -5.93
CA ALA A 488 21.88 24.85 -6.46
C ALA A 488 22.50 26.26 -6.32
N LEU A 489 23.20 26.53 -5.21
CA LEU A 489 23.92 27.78 -4.99
C LEU A 489 25.11 27.98 -5.95
N GLN A 490 25.62 26.89 -6.55
CA GLN A 490 26.68 26.93 -7.57
C GLN A 490 26.14 26.89 -9.00
N ASN A 491 24.84 26.69 -9.18
CA ASN A 491 24.22 26.55 -10.49
C ASN A 491 23.80 27.92 -11.03
N GLU A 492 24.33 28.30 -12.19
CA GLU A 492 24.07 29.58 -12.86
C GLU A 492 22.58 29.85 -13.16
N LYS A 493 21.75 28.82 -13.28
CA LYS A 493 20.30 28.97 -13.49
C LYS A 493 19.51 29.15 -12.19
N GLN A 494 20.07 28.74 -11.04
CA GLN A 494 19.32 28.58 -9.79
C GLN A 494 19.76 29.55 -8.69
N LYS A 495 21.06 29.87 -8.60
CA LYS A 495 21.64 30.61 -7.48
C LYS A 495 20.97 31.96 -7.18
N TYR A 496 20.46 32.63 -8.20
CA TYR A 496 19.84 33.96 -8.09
C TYR A 496 18.47 33.96 -7.40
N PHE A 497 17.84 32.79 -7.22
CA PHE A 497 16.56 32.67 -6.54
C PHE A 497 16.68 32.58 -5.02
N PHE A 498 17.88 32.36 -4.48
CA PHE A 498 18.06 32.11 -3.05
C PHE A 498 18.32 33.39 -2.26
N ASN A 499 17.65 33.52 -1.12
CA ASN A 499 18.13 34.34 -0.02
C ASN A 499 19.08 33.49 0.83
N GLU A 500 20.39 33.56 0.55
CA GLU A 500 21.39 32.74 1.23
C GLU A 500 21.42 32.93 2.74
N GLU A 501 21.20 34.15 3.22
CA GLU A 501 21.16 34.42 4.66
C GLU A 501 20.03 33.64 5.32
N ARG A 502 18.80 33.77 4.78
CA ARG A 502 17.63 33.08 5.30
C ARG A 502 17.72 31.56 5.13
N LEU A 503 18.30 31.08 4.03
CA LEU A 503 18.52 29.65 3.80
C LEU A 503 19.39 29.00 4.90
N ARG A 504 20.36 29.74 5.47
CA ARG A 504 21.21 29.21 6.55
C ARG A 504 20.40 28.80 7.78
N ASP A 505 19.33 29.52 8.10
CA ASP A 505 18.46 29.21 9.25
C ASP A 505 17.77 27.84 9.11
N PHE A 506 17.50 27.41 7.87
CA PHE A 506 16.86 26.12 7.59
C PHE A 506 17.84 24.96 7.43
N ARG A 507 19.16 25.21 7.47
CA ARG A 507 20.16 24.13 7.45
C ARG A 507 20.02 23.29 8.71
N GLY A 508 19.63 22.03 8.55
CA GLY A 508 19.39 21.12 9.67
C GLY A 508 17.93 21.04 10.11
N PHE A 509 17.03 21.82 9.50
CA PHE A 509 15.57 21.71 9.70
C PHE A 509 15.07 20.28 9.47
N GLY A 510 15.64 19.59 8.47
CA GLY A 510 15.16 18.30 8.01
C GLY A 510 14.24 18.49 6.82
N GLY A 511 12.96 18.16 7.00
CA GLY A 511 11.91 18.38 6.01
C GLY A 511 10.53 18.02 6.53
N VAL A 512 9.54 18.27 5.70
CA VAL A 512 8.13 17.91 5.90
C VAL A 512 7.66 17.11 4.69
N ARG A 513 6.90 16.05 4.93
CA ARG A 513 6.11 15.33 3.91
C ARG A 513 4.74 15.02 4.47
N LEU A 514 3.72 15.19 3.66
CA LEU A 514 2.35 14.78 3.97
C LEU A 514 1.90 13.86 2.86
N GLU A 515 1.46 12.66 3.22
CA GLU A 515 1.13 11.62 2.26
C GLU A 515 -0.17 10.92 2.60
N ASP A 516 -1.05 10.90 1.60
CA ASP A 516 -2.34 10.24 1.64
C ASP A 516 -2.47 9.27 0.47
N ASN A 517 -3.28 8.22 0.64
CA ASN A 517 -3.68 7.33 -0.45
C ASN A 517 -5.04 7.77 -0.99
N VAL A 518 -5.13 8.00 -2.30
CA VAL A 518 -6.36 8.43 -2.95
C VAL A 518 -6.76 7.48 -4.07
N VAL A 519 -8.05 7.19 -4.18
CA VAL A 519 -8.62 6.46 -5.30
C VAL A 519 -9.24 7.44 -6.29
N ILE A 520 -8.94 7.28 -7.57
CA ILE A 520 -9.55 8.07 -8.64
C ILE A 520 -10.94 7.50 -8.93
N THR A 521 -11.96 8.35 -8.86
CA THR A 521 -13.37 8.00 -9.12
C THR A 521 -13.83 8.61 -10.44
N ALA A 522 -14.98 8.20 -10.98
CA ALA A 522 -15.53 8.78 -12.21
C ALA A 522 -15.63 10.33 -12.20
N ALA A 523 -15.85 10.95 -11.04
CA ALA A 523 -16.08 12.39 -10.91
C ALA A 523 -14.91 13.16 -10.25
N GLY A 524 -13.87 12.47 -9.77
CA GLY A 524 -12.85 13.09 -8.93
C GLY A 524 -11.90 12.08 -8.30
N CYS A 525 -11.71 12.22 -7.00
CA CYS A 525 -11.02 11.23 -6.18
C CYS A 525 -11.66 11.18 -4.79
N GLU A 526 -11.35 10.10 -4.07
CA GLU A 526 -11.64 9.92 -2.65
C GLU A 526 -10.31 9.70 -1.92
N ASN A 527 -10.13 10.38 -0.80
CA ASN A 527 -8.97 10.18 0.07
C ASN A 527 -9.30 9.13 1.14
N LEU A 528 -8.54 8.04 1.11
CA LEU A 528 -8.69 6.88 1.99
C LEU A 528 -8.06 7.13 3.36
N SER A 529 -7.07 8.03 3.42
CA SER A 529 -6.33 8.34 4.64
C SER A 529 -7.10 9.32 5.53
N GLN A 530 -7.08 9.07 6.85
CA GLN A 530 -7.89 9.78 7.84
C GLN A 530 -7.03 10.42 8.94
N CYS A 531 -5.81 10.82 8.58
CA CYS A 531 -4.88 11.46 9.51
C CYS A 531 -5.22 12.94 9.75
N PRO A 532 -4.83 13.52 10.89
CA PRO A 532 -4.88 14.96 11.11
C PRO A 532 -3.90 15.68 10.17
N ARG A 533 -4.39 16.73 9.49
CA ARG A 533 -3.64 17.47 8.46
C ARG A 533 -3.67 18.98 8.69
N ALA A 534 -4.74 19.53 9.27
CA ALA A 534 -4.71 20.94 9.63
C ALA A 534 -3.71 21.13 10.78
N PRO A 535 -2.94 22.22 10.83
CA PRO A 535 -2.08 22.48 11.98
C PRO A 535 -2.83 22.36 13.31
N GLN A 536 -4.07 22.86 13.37
CA GLN A 536 -4.90 22.73 14.57
C GLN A 536 -5.34 21.28 14.85
N GLU A 537 -5.67 20.48 13.84
CA GLU A 537 -6.00 19.05 14.02
C GLU A 537 -4.81 18.29 14.61
N VAL A 538 -3.60 18.55 14.10
CA VAL A 538 -2.36 17.94 14.60
C VAL A 538 -2.15 18.29 16.07
N LEU A 539 -2.22 19.57 16.42
CA LEU A 539 -2.03 20.02 17.81
C LEU A 539 -3.11 19.47 18.74
N ASP A 540 -4.36 19.40 18.27
CA ASP A 540 -5.48 18.85 19.02
C ASP A 540 -5.30 17.36 19.32
N VAL A 541 -4.88 16.56 18.33
CA VAL A 541 -4.56 15.15 18.53
C VAL A 541 -3.39 14.96 19.49
N MET A 542 -2.32 15.73 19.33
CA MET A 542 -1.17 15.68 20.25
C MET A 542 -1.54 16.07 21.69
N ALA A 543 -2.50 16.98 21.86
CA ALA A 543 -3.06 17.35 23.16
C ALA A 543 -4.06 16.33 23.74
N GLY A 544 -4.29 15.21 23.04
CA GLY A 544 -5.16 14.12 23.50
C GLY A 544 -6.65 14.31 23.20
N LYS A 545 -7.03 15.25 22.31
CA LYS A 545 -8.44 15.37 21.89
C LYS A 545 -8.90 14.16 21.08
N GLU A 546 -10.22 13.99 21.01
CA GLU A 546 -10.85 12.89 20.26
C GLU A 546 -10.50 12.99 18.77
N TRP A 547 -10.34 11.81 18.15
CA TRP A 547 -10.17 11.66 16.71
C TRP A 547 -10.95 10.41 16.27
N PRO A 548 -11.71 10.43 15.16
CA PRO A 548 -11.92 11.54 14.22
C PRO A 548 -12.66 12.73 14.86
N PRO A 549 -12.53 13.95 14.31
CA PRO A 549 -13.11 15.17 14.89
C PRO A 549 -14.63 15.24 14.63
N ASN A 550 -15.34 16.15 15.31
CA ASN A 550 -16.79 16.35 15.08
C ASN A 550 -17.10 17.06 13.75
N ASN A 551 -16.13 17.76 13.16
CA ASN A 551 -16.28 18.45 11.89
C ASN A 551 -14.98 18.36 11.09
N ASP A 552 -15.09 18.09 9.79
CA ASP A 552 -13.96 18.19 8.88
C ASP A 552 -13.67 19.66 8.56
N ILE A 553 -12.52 20.18 8.99
CA ILE A 553 -12.11 21.56 8.74
C ILE A 553 -11.23 21.72 7.49
N LEU A 554 -10.96 20.63 6.77
CA LEU A 554 -10.18 20.59 5.53
C LEU A 554 -10.90 19.78 4.44
N PRO A 555 -12.10 20.19 4.00
CA PRO A 555 -12.86 19.45 2.98
C PRO A 555 -12.14 19.32 1.63
N GLY A 556 -11.17 20.20 1.34
CA GLY A 556 -10.32 20.11 0.12
C GLY A 556 -9.50 18.82 0.04
N LEU A 557 -9.28 18.12 1.16
CA LEU A 557 -8.62 16.80 1.18
C LEU A 557 -9.54 15.65 0.75
N LYS A 558 -10.85 15.89 0.55
CA LYS A 558 -11.82 14.88 0.11
C LYS A 558 -11.77 13.56 0.91
N ARG A 559 -11.54 13.67 2.23
CA ARG A 559 -11.50 12.53 3.16
C ARG A 559 -12.85 11.84 3.21
N VAL A 560 -12.86 10.53 3.01
CA VAL A 560 -14.03 9.70 3.31
C VAL A 560 -13.83 9.06 4.67
N TRP A 561 -14.58 9.56 5.64
CA TRP A 561 -14.54 9.08 7.01
C TRP A 561 -15.25 7.74 7.12
N ALA A 562 -14.61 6.80 7.79
CA ALA A 562 -15.01 5.42 7.86
C ALA A 562 -14.47 4.77 9.14
N THR A 563 -15.13 3.69 9.56
CA THR A 563 -14.70 2.83 10.66
C THR A 563 -14.85 1.38 10.23
N CYS A 564 -14.31 0.44 11.01
CA CYS A 564 -14.50 -0.99 10.79
C CYS A 564 -15.25 -1.57 11.98
N LYS A 565 -16.40 -2.20 11.72
CA LYS A 565 -17.26 -2.81 12.74
C LYS A 565 -17.84 -4.12 12.25
N GLY A 566 -17.79 -5.17 13.06
CA GLY A 566 -18.27 -6.50 12.71
C GLY A 566 -17.57 -7.11 11.49
N GLY A 567 -16.37 -6.61 11.16
CA GLY A 567 -15.61 -7.00 9.98
C GLY A 567 -16.05 -6.35 8.67
N ALA A 568 -16.81 -5.26 8.71
CA ALA A 568 -17.20 -4.47 7.54
C ALA A 568 -16.78 -3.01 7.70
N MET A 569 -16.40 -2.37 6.59
CA MET A 569 -16.18 -0.93 6.55
C MET A 569 -17.53 -0.20 6.56
N GLU A 570 -17.70 0.73 7.49
CA GLU A 570 -18.89 1.57 7.63
C GLU A 570 -18.50 3.03 7.42
N ALA A 571 -19.26 3.77 6.60
CA ALA A 571 -19.08 5.21 6.46
C ALA A 571 -19.42 5.91 7.78
N LEU A 572 -18.61 6.90 8.15
CA LEU A 572 -18.79 7.69 9.36
C LEU A 572 -19.20 9.11 8.99
N ASP A 573 -20.46 9.46 9.25
CA ASP A 573 -20.92 10.84 9.12
C ASP A 573 -20.51 11.66 10.36
N LEU A 574 -19.53 12.55 10.19
CA LEU A 574 -19.03 13.38 11.28
C LEU A 574 -20.12 14.30 11.86
N MET A 575 -21.10 14.71 11.06
CA MET A 575 -22.17 15.63 11.51
C MET A 575 -23.14 14.96 12.48
N GLN A 576 -23.20 13.63 12.52
CA GLN A 576 -24.04 12.87 13.45
C GLN A 576 -23.37 12.61 14.82
N LYS A 577 -22.07 12.93 14.97
CA LYS A 577 -21.35 12.87 16.26
C LYS A 577 -21.55 14.10 17.15
N ALA A 578 -22.00 15.22 16.58
CA ALA A 578 -22.02 16.54 17.22
C ALA A 578 -23.23 16.79 18.15
#